data_AF-A0A7U9CTT3-F1
#
_entry.id   AF-A0A7U9CTT3-F1
#
_cell.length_a   1.000
_cell.length_b   1.000
_cell.length_c   1.000
_cell.angle_alpha   90.00
_cell.angle_beta   90.00
_cell.angle_gamma   90.00
#
_symmetry.space_group_name_H-M   'P 1'
#
loop_
_entity.id
_entity.type
_entity.pdbx_description
1 polymer ?
#
loop_
_entity_poly.entity_id
_entity_poly.type
_entity_poly.pdbx_seq_one_letter_code
_entity_poly.pdbx_strand_id
1 'polypeptide(L)'
;MYKYSDDVILRLVDGAYISKDPENCDYAEYLSWVDSGGVTLPEFTEEELGQQKAQQQAAVENVWRATELQLITRQIEALEEADADVPPPDLLPGTKQQWLRFRGQVSNWKEGTEHFPDQDQRPVRPA
;
A
#
# COMPACT_ATOMS: atom_id res chain seq x y z
N MET A 1 -19.84 -10.66 -24.35
CA MET A 1 -18.88 -10.97 -23.26
C MET A 1 -18.75 -9.73 -22.41
N TYR A 2 -18.69 -9.90 -21.10
CA TYR A 2 -18.82 -8.80 -20.14
C TYR A 2 -17.75 -8.91 -19.06
N LYS A 3 -17.31 -7.77 -18.52
CA LYS A 3 -16.52 -7.64 -17.30
C LYS A 3 -17.40 -7.08 -16.19
N TYR A 4 -17.25 -7.61 -14.99
CA TYR A 4 -17.87 -7.07 -13.79
C TYR A 4 -16.98 -5.95 -13.24
N SER A 5 -17.59 -4.85 -12.80
CA SER A 5 -17.00 -3.85 -11.92
C SER A 5 -17.96 -3.64 -10.75
N ASP A 6 -17.47 -3.11 -9.63
CA ASP A 6 -18.23 -3.03 -8.37
C ASP A 6 -19.63 -2.41 -8.55
N ASP A 7 -19.77 -1.40 -9.41
CA ASP A 7 -21.03 -0.68 -9.62
C ASP A 7 -21.67 -0.86 -11.01
N VAL A 8 -20.93 -1.38 -11.99
CA VAL A 8 -21.35 -1.45 -13.40
C VAL A 8 -20.89 -2.73 -14.09
N ILE A 9 -21.52 -3.07 -15.21
CA ILE A 9 -21.07 -4.15 -16.08
C ILE A 9 -20.47 -3.52 -17.35
N LEU A 10 -19.21 -3.84 -17.65
CA LEU A 10 -18.57 -3.40 -18.90
C LEU A 10 -18.83 -4.43 -20.00
N ARG A 11 -19.55 -4.04 -21.05
CA ARG A 11 -19.72 -4.86 -22.24
C ARG A 11 -18.48 -4.74 -23.13
N LEU A 12 -17.82 -5.87 -23.41
CA LEU A 12 -16.52 -5.85 -24.09
C LEU A 12 -16.60 -5.66 -25.61
N VAL A 13 -17.77 -5.85 -26.21
CA VAL A 13 -17.92 -5.71 -27.67
C VAL A 13 -17.87 -4.24 -28.12
N ASP A 14 -18.40 -3.34 -27.31
CA ASP A 14 -18.53 -1.91 -27.62
C ASP A 14 -17.98 -0.99 -26.53
N GLY A 15 -17.55 -1.55 -25.39
CA GLY A 15 -17.01 -0.79 -24.26
C GLY A 15 -18.08 -0.06 -23.45
N ALA A 16 -19.36 -0.43 -23.59
CA ALA A 16 -20.45 0.23 -22.87
C ALA A 16 -20.43 -0.12 -21.38
N TYR A 17 -20.58 0.91 -20.52
CA TYR A 17 -20.81 0.74 -19.09
C TYR A 17 -22.31 0.63 -18.83
N ILE A 18 -22.73 -0.53 -18.33
CA ILE A 18 -24.13 -0.88 -18.11
C ILE A 18 -24.43 -0.75 -16.62
N SER A 19 -25.37 0.12 -16.26
CA SER A 19 -25.87 0.21 -14.89
C SER A 19 -26.63 -1.06 -14.51
N LYS A 20 -26.59 -1.46 -13.23
CA LYS A 20 -27.32 -2.63 -12.70
C LYS A 20 -28.81 -2.34 -12.44
N ASP A 21 -29.37 -1.37 -13.16
CA ASP A 21 -30.77 -0.97 -13.06
C ASP A 21 -31.64 -2.03 -13.77
N PRO A 22 -32.63 -2.66 -13.09
CA PRO A 22 -33.53 -3.62 -13.72
C PRO A 22 -34.31 -3.07 -14.92
N GLU A 23 -34.51 -1.76 -15.02
CA GLU A 23 -35.18 -1.12 -16.15
C GLU A 23 -34.24 -0.90 -17.35
N ASN A 24 -32.93 -1.09 -17.18
CA ASN A 24 -31.95 -0.94 -18.25
C ASN A 24 -31.99 -2.16 -19.20
N CYS A 25 -32.27 -1.92 -20.48
CA CYS A 25 -32.33 -2.96 -21.49
C CYS A 25 -31.01 -3.71 -21.67
N ASP A 26 -29.86 -3.02 -21.60
CA ASP A 26 -28.54 -3.65 -21.70
C ASP A 26 -28.25 -4.52 -20.47
N TYR A 27 -28.81 -4.17 -19.31
CA TYR A 27 -28.70 -5.00 -18.10
C TYR A 27 -29.54 -6.26 -18.21
N ALA A 28 -30.77 -6.16 -18.75
CA ALA A 28 -31.61 -7.32 -19.06
C ALA A 28 -30.95 -8.25 -20.10
N GLU A 29 -30.27 -7.69 -21.11
CA GLU A 29 -29.47 -8.46 -22.08
C GLU A 29 -28.31 -9.20 -21.39
N TYR A 30 -27.57 -8.51 -20.53
CA TYR A 30 -26.52 -9.11 -19.72
C TYR A 30 -27.03 -10.29 -18.88
N LEU A 31 -28.14 -10.12 -18.16
CA LEU A 31 -28.75 -11.18 -17.34
C LEU A 31 -29.16 -12.38 -18.20
N SER A 32 -29.75 -12.14 -19.37
CA SER A 32 -30.15 -13.21 -20.29
C SER A 32 -28.94 -14.00 -20.80
N TRP A 33 -27.83 -13.31 -21.08
CA TRP A 33 -26.58 -13.95 -21.45
C TRP A 33 -25.98 -14.79 -20.31
N VAL A 34 -26.01 -14.29 -19.07
CA VAL A 34 -25.58 -15.08 -17.89
C VAL A 34 -26.44 -16.33 -17.71
N ASP A 35 -27.77 -16.21 -17.82
CA ASP A 35 -28.71 -17.35 -17.70
C ASP A 35 -28.46 -18.43 -18.77
N SER A 36 -28.00 -18.03 -19.95
CA SER A 36 -27.58 -18.95 -21.02
C SER A 36 -26.23 -19.65 -20.78
N GLY A 37 -25.58 -19.42 -19.64
CA GLY A 37 -24.28 -19.97 -19.27
C GLY A 37 -23.09 -19.04 -19.55
N GLY A 38 -23.34 -17.75 -19.80
CA GLY A 38 -22.29 -16.74 -19.95
C GLY A 38 -21.48 -16.54 -18.66
N VAL A 39 -20.14 -16.51 -18.78
CA VAL A 39 -19.23 -16.28 -17.64
C VAL A 39 -18.75 -14.84 -17.66
N THR A 40 -19.16 -14.06 -16.67
CA THR A 40 -18.70 -12.67 -16.49
C THR A 40 -17.24 -12.68 -16.04
N LEU A 41 -16.38 -11.93 -16.74
CA LEU A 41 -14.99 -11.80 -16.38
C LEU A 41 -14.84 -10.85 -15.18
N PRO A 42 -13.85 -11.07 -14.28
CA PRO A 42 -13.53 -10.09 -13.25
C PRO A 42 -13.02 -8.78 -13.88
N GLU A 43 -13.13 -7.68 -13.13
CA GLU A 43 -12.66 -6.35 -13.55
C GLU A 43 -11.18 -6.39 -13.94
N PHE A 44 -10.41 -6.97 -13.02
CA PHE A 44 -8.97 -7.15 -13.08
C PHE A 44 -8.63 -8.63 -13.10
N THR A 45 -7.56 -8.97 -13.81
CA THR A 45 -6.91 -10.27 -13.73
C THR A 45 -6.23 -10.47 -12.38
N GLU A 46 -5.93 -11.72 -12.01
CA GLU A 46 -5.17 -12.04 -10.80
C GLU A 46 -3.80 -11.34 -10.77
N GLU A 47 -3.16 -11.20 -11.93
CA GLU A 47 -1.89 -10.49 -12.08
C GLU A 47 -2.05 -8.99 -11.78
N GLU A 48 -3.05 -8.33 -12.37
CA GLU A 48 -3.33 -6.91 -12.13
C GLU A 48 -3.71 -6.65 -10.67
N LEU A 49 -4.49 -7.52 -10.04
CA LEU A 49 -4.80 -7.45 -8.61
C LEU A 49 -3.55 -7.61 -7.75
N GLY A 50 -2.67 -8.56 -8.12
CA GLY A 50 -1.38 -8.75 -7.46
C GLY A 50 -0.50 -7.51 -7.55
N GLN A 51 -0.43 -6.88 -8.72
CA GLN A 51 0.32 -5.64 -8.95
C GLN A 51 -0.25 -4.47 -8.12
N GLN A 52 -1.56 -4.26 -8.13
CA GLN A 52 -2.20 -3.21 -7.32
C GLN A 52 -1.93 -3.42 -5.84
N LYS A 53 -2.05 -4.66 -5.35
CA LYS A 53 -1.76 -4.98 -3.95
C LYS A 53 -0.30 -4.70 -3.60
N ALA A 54 0.64 -5.09 -4.45
CA ALA A 54 2.07 -4.82 -4.23
C ALA A 54 2.36 -3.31 -4.20
N GLN A 55 1.76 -2.54 -5.10
CA GLN A 55 1.88 -1.07 -5.13
C GLN A 55 1.31 -0.43 -3.87
N GLN A 56 0.14 -0.89 -3.40
CA GLN A 56 -0.46 -0.40 -2.16
C GLN A 56 0.44 -0.70 -0.96
N GLN A 57 0.99 -1.90 -0.85
CA GLN A 57 1.92 -2.26 0.22
C GLN A 57 3.20 -1.40 0.16
N ALA A 58 3.79 -1.22 -1.01
CA ALA A 58 4.95 -0.36 -1.20
C ALA A 58 4.67 1.09 -0.80
N ALA A 59 3.48 1.61 -1.10
CA ALA A 59 3.06 2.95 -0.69
C ALA A 59 2.98 3.09 0.84
N VAL A 60 2.39 2.10 1.52
CA VAL A 60 2.34 2.05 3.00
C VAL A 60 3.75 2.07 3.59
N GLU A 61 4.68 1.27 3.05
CA GLU A 61 6.06 1.24 3.54
C GLU A 61 6.82 2.54 3.25
N ASN A 62 6.55 3.19 2.13
CA ASN A 62 7.16 4.48 1.81
C ASN A 62 6.72 5.58 2.80
N VAL A 63 5.45 5.58 3.20
CA VAL A 63 4.93 6.48 4.24
C VAL A 63 5.59 6.17 5.59
N TRP A 64 5.61 4.89 5.99
CA TRP A 64 6.27 4.47 7.23
C TRP A 64 7.75 4.89 7.26
N ARG A 65 8.50 4.63 6.18
CA ARG A 65 9.90 5.03 6.04
C ARG A 65 10.08 6.54 6.24
N ALA A 66 9.23 7.35 5.60
CA ALA A 66 9.32 8.81 5.70
C ALA A 66 9.11 9.28 7.15
N THR A 67 8.10 8.74 7.83
CA THR A 67 7.82 9.04 9.24
C THR A 67 8.97 8.59 10.16
N GLU A 68 9.53 7.40 9.96
CA GLU A 68 10.67 6.93 10.74
C GLU A 68 11.91 7.82 10.55
N LEU A 69 12.22 8.23 9.32
CA LEU A 69 13.38 9.11 9.07
C LEU A 69 13.26 10.47 9.76
N GLN A 70 12.04 11.02 9.85
CA GLN A 70 11.77 12.23 10.62
C GLN A 70 11.97 12.00 12.11
N LEU A 71 11.42 10.90 12.65
CA LEU A 71 11.60 10.52 14.05
C LEU A 71 13.08 10.33 14.40
N ILE A 72 13.83 9.61 13.57
CA ILE A 72 15.26 9.38 13.79
C ILE A 72 16.03 10.69 13.85
N THR A 73 15.72 11.64 12.96
CA THR A 73 16.34 12.97 12.97
C THR A 73 16.08 13.67 14.30
N ARG A 74 14.82 13.68 14.75
CA ARG A 74 14.43 14.23 16.06
C ARG A 74 15.16 13.57 17.22
N GLN A 75 15.34 12.24 17.19
CA GLN A 75 16.03 11.50 18.26
C GLN A 75 17.54 11.81 18.32
N ILE A 76 18.18 12.04 17.17
CA ILE A 76 19.58 12.47 17.13
C ILE A 76 19.74 13.86 17.74
N GLU A 77 18.83 14.80 17.42
CA GLU A 77 18.80 16.14 18.03
C GLU A 77 18.53 16.05 19.54
N ALA A 78 17.59 15.21 19.96
CA ALA A 78 17.25 15.00 21.38
C ALA A 78 18.43 14.49 22.20
N LEU A 79 19.26 13.62 21.61
CA LEU A 79 20.50 13.16 22.25
C LEU A 79 21.53 14.28 22.40
N GLU A 80 21.63 15.18 21.41
CA GLU A 80 22.53 16.35 21.50
C GLU A 80 22.06 17.36 22.57
N GLU A 81 20.74 17.55 22.72
CA GLU A 81 20.16 18.35 23.81
C GLU A 81 20.43 17.71 25.18
N ALA A 82 20.29 16.38 25.29
CA ALA A 82 20.60 15.64 26.51
C ALA A 82 22.09 15.70 26.88
N ASP A 83 22.99 15.61 25.90
CA ASP A 83 24.44 15.81 26.08
C ASP A 83 24.78 17.23 26.58
N ALA A 84 23.88 18.20 26.35
CA ALA A 84 23.96 19.56 26.87
C ALA A 84 23.19 19.78 28.19
N ASP A 85 22.89 18.70 28.92
CA ASP A 85 22.14 18.69 30.18
C ASP A 85 20.69 19.21 30.08
N VAL A 86 20.09 19.18 28.88
CA VAL A 86 18.68 19.55 28.63
C VAL A 86 17.93 18.37 27.98
N PRO A 87 17.66 17.27 28.72
CA PRO A 87 17.03 16.11 28.13
C PRO A 87 15.55 16.39 27.78
N PRO A 88 15.15 16.27 26.51
CA PRO A 88 13.77 16.50 26.12
C PRO A 88 12.88 15.30 26.46
N PRO A 89 11.57 15.52 26.69
CA PRO A 89 10.65 14.49 27.19
C PRO A 89 10.33 13.38 26.18
N ASP A 90 10.61 13.61 24.90
CA ASP A 90 10.39 12.68 23.79
C ASP A 90 11.65 11.90 23.39
N LEU A 91 12.74 12.02 24.16
CA LEU A 91 13.93 11.19 23.97
C LEU A 91 13.62 9.72 24.27
N LEU A 92 13.79 8.88 23.27
CA LEU A 92 13.63 7.43 23.34
C LEU A 92 14.97 6.76 23.67
N PRO A 93 14.94 5.51 24.19
CA PRO A 93 16.14 4.73 24.44
C PRO A 93 17.02 4.56 23.20
N GLY A 94 18.32 4.42 23.44
CA GLY A 94 19.33 4.16 22.42
C GLY A 94 20.40 5.24 22.32
N THR A 95 21.55 4.86 21.78
CA THR A 95 22.70 5.74 21.56
C THR A 95 22.66 6.37 20.16
N LYS A 96 23.39 7.48 19.97
CA LYS A 96 23.53 8.13 18.65
C LYS A 96 24.00 7.16 17.57
N GLN A 97 24.91 6.24 17.89
CA GLN A 97 25.39 5.22 16.96
C GLN A 97 24.30 4.22 16.55
N GLN A 98 23.47 3.78 17.51
CA GLN A 98 22.35 2.87 17.22
C GLN A 98 21.31 3.55 16.33
N TRP A 99 20.97 4.81 16.60
CA TRP A 99 20.06 5.60 15.77
C TRP A 99 20.60 5.84 14.35
N LEU A 100 21.89 6.12 14.19
CA LEU A 100 22.51 6.26 12.87
C LEU A 100 22.50 4.95 12.06
N ARG A 101 22.73 3.81 12.73
CA ARG A 101 22.62 2.48 12.10
C ARG A 101 21.20 2.22 11.63
N PHE A 102 20.23 2.48 12.51
CA PHE A 102 18.81 2.32 12.20
C PHE A 102 18.39 3.23 11.03
N ARG A 103 18.88 4.48 10.98
CA ARG A 103 18.70 5.38 9.82
C ARG A 103 19.14 4.74 8.52
N GLY A 104 20.32 4.12 8.50
CA GLY A 104 20.83 3.43 7.30
C GLY A 104 19.92 2.29 6.85
N GLN A 105 19.40 1.50 7.80
CA GLN A 105 18.47 0.41 7.50
C GLN A 105 17.15 0.94 6.95
N VAL A 106 16.54 1.93 7.61
CA VAL A 106 15.28 2.56 7.19
C VAL A 106 15.43 3.26 5.84
N SER A 107 16.51 4.00 5.60
CA SER A 107 16.76 4.64 4.29
C SER A 107 16.89 3.63 3.14
N ASN A 108 17.39 2.43 3.43
CA ASN A 108 17.51 1.35 2.45
C ASN A 108 16.23 0.49 2.35
N TRP A 109 15.24 0.65 3.24
CA TRP A 109 13.97 -0.07 3.17
C TRP A 109 13.07 0.47 2.04
N LYS A 110 13.29 -0.02 0.82
CA LYS A 110 12.60 0.43 -0.40
C LYS A 110 12.55 -0.68 -1.45
N GLU A 111 11.78 -0.42 -2.51
CA GLU A 111 11.64 -1.31 -3.67
C GLU A 111 13.00 -1.81 -4.19
N GLY A 112 13.06 -3.12 -4.48
CA GLY A 112 14.29 -3.81 -4.89
C GLY A 112 15.20 -4.26 -3.74
N THR A 113 14.86 -3.92 -2.49
CA THR A 113 15.57 -4.44 -1.30
C THR A 113 14.95 -5.77 -0.88
N GLU A 114 15.78 -6.67 -0.35
CA GLU A 114 15.32 -7.95 0.18
C GLU A 114 14.19 -7.75 1.21
N HIS A 115 13.15 -8.58 1.09
CA HIS A 115 11.96 -8.58 1.94
C HIS A 115 11.04 -7.35 1.88
N PHE A 116 11.37 -6.29 1.15
CA PHE A 116 10.42 -5.21 0.92
C PHE A 116 9.22 -5.71 0.08
N PRO A 117 7.96 -5.35 0.37
CA PRO A 117 7.44 -4.44 1.41
C PRO A 117 6.88 -5.14 2.68
N ASP A 118 7.43 -6.28 3.08
CA ASP A 118 6.91 -7.06 4.21
C ASP A 118 7.09 -6.34 5.56
N GLN A 119 5.98 -6.04 6.24
CA GLN A 119 5.97 -5.28 7.49
C GLN A 119 6.67 -6.01 8.64
N ASP A 120 6.63 -7.34 8.64
CA ASP A 120 7.25 -8.16 9.68
C ASP A 120 8.79 -8.16 9.55
N GLN A 121 9.30 -7.70 8.42
CA GLN A 121 10.73 -7.60 8.11
C GLN A 121 11.26 -6.17 8.22
N ARG A 122 10.44 -5.25 8.73
CA ARG A 122 10.86 -3.87 8.96
C ARG A 122 12.08 -3.79 9.88
N PRO A 123 13.01 -2.86 9.62
CA PRO A 123 14.02 -2.48 10.58
C PRO A 123 13.40 -2.16 11.95
N VAL A 124 14.06 -2.58 13.02
CA VAL A 124 13.60 -2.38 14.41
C VAL A 124 14.34 -1.21 15.04
N ARG A 125 13.61 -0.35 15.75
CA ARG A 125 14.16 0.78 16.49
C ARG A 125 15.14 0.32 17.58
N PRO A 126 16.10 1.17 17.97
CA PRO A 126 16.90 0.93 19.17
C PRO A 126 16.04 0.76 20.44
N ALA A 127 16.56 -0.01 21.39
CA ALA A 127 15.99 -0.25 22.72
C ALA A 127 16.98 0.14 23.82
#